data_AF-A0A7M1T6K6-F1
#
_entry.id   AF-A0A7M1T6K6-F1
#
_cell.length_a   1.000
_cell.length_b   1.000
_cell.length_c   1.000
_cell.angle_alpha   90.00
_cell.angle_beta   90.00
_cell.angle_gamma   90.00
#
_symmetry.space_group_name_H-M   'P 1'
#
loop_
_entity.id
_entity.type
_entity.pdbx_description
1 polymer ?
#
loop_
_entity_poly.entity_id
_entity_poly.type
_entity_poly.pdbx_seq_one_letter_code
_entity_poly.pdbx_strand_id
1 'polypeptide(L)'
;MHRVNIKKNVNQNAFIASYYNSLSFAFAEISGRSHGGGVLELMPSEVENIFLPYHESNEELIGSIDEMIRANESVDTILEITNKKILIDNYGFSKQDVEIADRIWKKLSNRRLNRN
;
A
#
# COMPACT_ATOMS: atom_id res chain seq x y z
N MET A 1 -12.06 19.45 -9.12
CA MET A 1 -11.62 18.06 -9.36
C MET A 1 -10.11 18.03 -9.30
N HIS A 2 -9.54 17.26 -8.37
CA HIS A 2 -8.08 17.12 -8.28
C HIS A 2 -7.57 16.23 -9.42
N ARG A 3 -6.42 16.58 -10.01
CA ARG A 3 -5.77 15.80 -11.07
C ARG A 3 -4.35 15.48 -10.66
N VAL A 4 -4.04 14.19 -10.60
CA VAL A 4 -2.69 13.67 -10.31
C VAL A 4 -2.17 13.03 -11.59
N ASN A 5 -0.88 13.22 -11.90
CA ASN A 5 -0.24 12.62 -13.07
C ASN A 5 1.06 11.95 -12.65
N ILE A 6 1.36 10.80 -13.24
CA ILE A 6 2.67 10.14 -13.10
C ILE A 6 3.69 10.90 -13.95
N LYS A 7 4.91 11.09 -13.43
CA LYS A 7 6.01 11.73 -14.16
C LYS A 7 6.39 10.88 -15.38
N LYS A 8 6.76 11.51 -16.50
CA LYS A 8 7.01 10.83 -17.79
C LYS A 8 8.03 9.69 -17.74
N ASN A 9 9.03 9.78 -16.87
CA ASN A 9 10.14 8.82 -16.77
C ASN A 9 9.98 7.85 -15.60
N VAL A 10 8.75 7.70 -15.07
CA VAL A 10 8.46 6.73 -14.01
C VAL A 10 7.75 5.54 -14.62
N ASN A 11 8.28 4.35 -14.39
CA ASN A 11 7.60 3.11 -14.75
C ASN A 11 6.30 2.98 -13.96
N GLN A 12 5.18 3.01 -14.69
CA GLN A 12 3.85 3.03 -14.10
C GLN A 12 3.51 1.72 -13.40
N ASN A 13 3.92 0.58 -13.98
CA ASN A 13 3.64 -0.74 -13.40
C ASN A 13 4.39 -0.91 -12.09
N ALA A 14 5.68 -0.57 -12.09
CA ALA A 14 6.49 -0.55 -10.87
C ALA A 14 5.88 0.40 -9.83
N PHE A 15 5.46 1.60 -10.23
CA PHE A 15 4.87 2.59 -9.32
C PHE A 15 3.60 2.07 -8.64
N ILE A 16 2.69 1.48 -9.42
CA ILE A 16 1.44 0.92 -8.91
C ILE A 16 1.74 -0.25 -7.97
N ALA A 17 2.58 -1.20 -8.38
CA ALA A 17 2.94 -2.35 -7.55
C ALA A 17 3.62 -1.95 -6.24
N SER A 18 4.43 -0.88 -6.27
CA SER A 18 5.14 -0.34 -5.10
C SER A 18 4.20 0.18 -4.00
N TYR A 19 2.92 0.41 -4.30
CA TYR A 19 1.93 0.83 -3.29
C TYR A 19 1.42 -0.35 -2.44
N TYR A 20 1.45 -1.57 -2.97
CA TYR A 20 0.85 -2.73 -2.31
C TYR A 20 1.82 -3.36 -1.31
N ASN A 21 2.00 -2.71 -0.17
CA ASN A 21 2.76 -3.23 0.98
C ASN A 21 2.21 -2.65 2.29
N SER A 22 2.47 -3.34 3.39
CA SER A 22 1.93 -2.97 4.71
C SER A 22 2.40 -1.60 5.18
N LEU A 23 3.61 -1.16 4.79
CA LEU A 23 4.13 0.17 5.14
C LEU A 23 3.31 1.27 4.46
N SER A 24 3.14 1.20 3.14
CA SER A 24 2.35 2.17 2.37
C SER A 24 0.88 2.20 2.84
N PHE A 25 0.32 1.03 3.16
CA PHE A 25 -1.03 0.93 3.71
C PHE A 25 -1.16 1.56 5.10
N ALA A 26 -0.15 1.39 5.97
CA ALA A 26 -0.12 2.05 7.27
C ALA A 26 -0.07 3.58 7.11
N PHE A 27 0.74 4.09 6.17
CA PHE A 27 0.81 5.51 5.85
C PHE A 27 -0.52 6.06 5.32
N ALA A 28 -1.23 5.30 4.48
CA ALA A 28 -2.55 5.66 3.99
C ALA A 28 -3.57 5.80 5.12
N GLU A 29 -3.57 4.89 6.10
CA GLU A 29 -4.45 4.97 7.28
C GLU A 29 -4.09 6.12 8.23
N ILE A 30 -2.81 6.51 8.31
CA ILE A 30 -2.35 7.64 9.14
C ILE A 30 -2.71 8.98 8.48
N SER A 31 -2.52 9.07 7.16
CA SER A 31 -2.63 10.33 6.41
C SER A 31 -4.06 10.60 5.93
N GLY A 32 -4.84 9.54 5.72
CA GLY A 32 -6.19 9.63 5.17
C GLY A 32 -7.23 10.10 6.18
N ARG A 33 -8.28 10.72 5.66
CA ARG A 33 -9.44 11.14 6.43
C ARG A 33 -10.44 10.00 6.48
N SER A 34 -10.90 9.69 7.69
CA SER A 34 -11.97 8.71 7.88
C SER A 34 -13.30 9.42 8.01
N HIS A 35 -14.27 8.98 7.22
CA HIS A 35 -15.66 9.44 7.27
C HIS A 35 -16.55 8.34 7.88
N GLY A 36 -17.80 8.68 8.21
CA GLY A 36 -18.79 7.72 8.70
C GLY A 36 -18.97 6.54 7.72
N GLY A 37 -19.27 5.36 8.25
CA GLY A 37 -19.40 4.13 7.45
C GLY A 37 -18.06 3.51 7.02
N GLY A 38 -16.95 3.95 7.63
CA GLY A 38 -15.63 3.34 7.43
C GLY A 38 -14.92 3.74 6.14
N VAL A 39 -15.37 4.77 5.42
CA VAL A 39 -14.68 5.25 4.21
C VAL A 39 -13.34 5.90 4.57
N LEU A 40 -12.28 5.55 3.82
CA LEU A 40 -10.99 6.24 3.84
C LEU A 40 -10.89 7.14 2.60
N GLU A 41 -10.75 8.44 2.81
CA GLU A 41 -10.55 9.42 1.75
C GLU A 41 -9.11 9.96 1.80
N LEU A 42 -8.50 10.11 0.62
CA LEU A 42 -7.18 10.71 0.43
C LEU A 42 -7.26 11.84 -0.60
N MET A 43 -6.90 13.04 -0.18
CA MET A 43 -6.64 14.20 -1.01
C MET A 43 -5.20 14.19 -1.53
N PRO A 44 -4.87 14.91 -2.62
CA PRO A 44 -3.51 14.92 -3.18
C PRO A 44 -2.43 15.24 -2.14
N SER A 45 -2.66 16.24 -1.27
CA SER A 45 -1.73 16.61 -0.20
C SER A 45 -1.52 15.53 0.85
N GLU A 46 -2.46 14.60 1.00
CA GLU A 46 -2.35 13.46 1.93
C GLU A 46 -1.62 12.30 1.27
N VAL A 47 -1.86 12.06 -0.02
CA VAL A 47 -1.10 11.09 -0.82
C VAL A 47 0.38 11.45 -0.86
N GLU A 48 0.73 12.74 -0.89
CA GLU A 48 2.11 13.22 -0.82
C GLU A 48 2.87 12.77 0.45
N ASN A 49 2.14 12.45 1.53
CA ASN A 49 2.76 11.95 2.77
C ASN A 49 2.94 10.44 2.79
N ILE A 50 2.38 9.71 1.82
CA ILE A 50 2.49 8.24 1.77
C ILE A 50 3.89 7.87 1.30
N PHE A 51 4.66 7.21 2.17
CA PHE A 51 5.91 6.61 1.77
C PHE A 51 5.65 5.43 0.82
N LEU A 52 6.18 5.54 -0.39
CA LEU A 52 6.05 4.54 -1.45
C LEU A 52 7.44 3.96 -1.78
N PRO A 53 7.74 2.70 -1.39
CA PRO A 53 9.03 2.05 -1.63
C PRO A 53 9.19 1.65 -3.11
N TYR A 54 9.36 2.65 -3.97
CA TYR A 54 9.54 2.47 -5.41
C TYR A 54 10.83 1.73 -5.76
N HIS A 55 10.72 0.73 -6.63
CA HIS A 55 11.85 0.09 -7.28
C HIS A 55 11.39 -0.45 -8.64
N GLU A 56 12.20 -0.30 -9.69
CA GLU A 56 11.84 -0.73 -11.06
C GLU A 56 11.42 -2.21 -11.12
N SER A 57 12.13 -3.09 -10.39
CA SER A 57 11.79 -4.53 -10.34
C SER A 57 10.43 -4.84 -9.72
N ASN A 58 9.76 -3.87 -9.08
CA ASN A 58 8.41 -4.08 -8.58
C ASN A 58 7.40 -4.27 -9.72
N GLU A 59 7.73 -3.89 -10.96
CA GLU A 59 6.87 -4.18 -12.12
C GLU A 59 6.58 -5.68 -12.29
N GLU A 60 7.50 -6.54 -11.86
CA GLU A 60 7.34 -8.01 -11.91
C GLU A 60 6.11 -8.49 -11.11
N LEU A 61 5.70 -7.72 -10.10
CA LEU A 61 4.59 -8.07 -9.21
C LEU A 61 3.22 -7.70 -9.76
N ILE A 62 3.14 -6.79 -10.75
CA ILE A 62 1.86 -6.19 -11.16
C ILE A 62 0.87 -7.24 -11.67
N GLY A 63 1.37 -8.21 -12.44
CA GLY A 63 0.55 -9.30 -12.99
C GLY A 63 -0.02 -10.18 -11.89
N SER A 64 0.83 -10.62 -10.95
CA SER A 64 0.39 -11.46 -9.82
C SER A 64 -0.59 -10.72 -8.90
N ILE A 65 -0.37 -9.43 -8.64
CA ILE A 65 -1.31 -8.63 -7.84
C ILE A 65 -2.68 -8.55 -8.53
N ASP A 66 -2.73 -8.26 -9.84
CA ASP A 66 -3.99 -8.19 -10.61
C ASP A 66 -4.71 -9.54 -10.63
N GLU A 67 -3.99 -10.65 -10.88
CA GLU A 67 -4.55 -12.01 -10.86
C GLU A 67 -5.14 -12.37 -9.49
N MET A 68 -4.42 -12.11 -8.40
CA MET A 68 -4.87 -12.40 -7.03
C MET A 68 -6.10 -11.58 -6.65
N ILE A 69 -6.10 -10.27 -6.97
CA ILE A 69 -7.27 -9.41 -6.72
C ILE A 69 -8.50 -9.92 -7.48
N ARG A 70 -8.35 -10.31 -8.75
CA ARG A 70 -9.45 -10.85 -9.56
C ARG A 70 -9.94 -12.21 -9.08
N ALA A 71 -9.05 -13.02 -8.52
CA ALA A 71 -9.38 -14.29 -7.88
C ALA A 71 -10.01 -14.13 -6.48
N ASN A 72 -10.19 -12.90 -6.00
CA ASN A 72 -10.72 -12.59 -4.67
C ASN A 72 -9.86 -13.18 -3.54
N GLU A 73 -8.55 -13.24 -3.76
CA GLU A 73 -7.58 -13.61 -2.75
C GLU A 73 -7.56 -12.59 -1.60
N SER A 74 -7.16 -13.06 -0.42
CA SER A 74 -7.08 -12.18 0.75
C SER A 74 -5.97 -11.13 0.59
N VAL A 75 -6.22 -9.92 1.07
CA VAL A 75 -5.20 -8.85 1.07
C VAL A 75 -3.97 -9.28 1.88
N ASP A 76 -4.15 -10.03 2.96
CA ASP A 76 -3.04 -10.59 3.75
C ASP A 76 -2.11 -11.47 2.89
N THR A 77 -2.67 -12.33 2.02
CA THR A 77 -1.89 -13.18 1.11
C THR A 77 -1.08 -12.33 0.11
N ILE A 78 -1.71 -11.29 -0.45
CA ILE A 78 -1.03 -10.37 -1.37
C ILE A 78 0.13 -9.69 -0.65
N LEU A 79 -0.12 -9.17 0.56
CA LEU A 79 0.87 -8.47 1.36
C LEU A 79 2.02 -9.36 1.83
N GLU A 80 1.80 -10.65 2.07
CA GLU A 80 2.89 -11.58 2.41
C GLU A 80 3.93 -11.64 1.28
N ILE A 81 3.47 -11.76 0.03
CA ILE A 81 4.32 -11.83 -1.15
C ILE A 81 5.00 -10.49 -1.40
N THR A 82 4.22 -9.41 -1.41
CA THR A 82 4.74 -8.09 -1.78
C THR A 82 5.61 -7.49 -0.68
N ASN A 83 5.31 -7.68 0.61
CA ASN A 83 6.18 -7.20 1.69
C ASN A 83 7.55 -7.86 1.64
N LYS A 84 7.61 -9.16 1.36
CA LYS A 84 8.89 -9.87 1.22
C LYS A 84 9.71 -9.26 0.09
N LYS A 85 9.15 -9.18 -1.13
CA LYS A 85 9.88 -8.66 -2.29
C LYS A 85 10.21 -7.16 -2.16
N ILE A 86 9.24 -6.34 -1.78
CA ILE A 86 9.36 -4.87 -1.79
C ILE A 86 10.11 -4.37 -0.55
N LEU A 87 9.71 -4.77 0.65
CA LEU A 87 10.25 -4.19 1.88
C LEU A 87 11.53 -4.91 2.32
N ILE A 88 11.54 -6.24 2.29
CA ILE A 88 12.69 -7.02 2.77
C ILE A 88 13.77 -7.10 1.69
N ASP A 89 13.46 -7.69 0.53
CA ASP A 89 14.47 -8.00 -0.49
C ASP A 89 15.01 -6.72 -1.17
N ASN A 90 14.14 -5.78 -1.52
CA ASN A 90 14.54 -4.55 -2.24
C ASN A 90 14.98 -3.41 -1.31
N TYR A 91 14.33 -3.24 -0.15
CA TYR A 91 14.57 -2.10 0.76
C TYR A 91 15.35 -2.46 2.03
N GLY A 92 15.57 -3.74 2.32
CA GLY A 92 16.38 -4.19 3.45
C GLY A 92 15.72 -4.03 4.82
N PHE A 93 14.40 -3.88 4.89
CA PHE A 93 13.69 -3.88 6.17
C PHE A 93 13.81 -5.24 6.87
N SER A 94 13.90 -5.21 8.19
CA SER A 94 13.83 -6.45 8.97
C SER A 94 12.41 -7.01 8.93
N LYS A 95 12.28 -8.31 9.20
CA LYS A 95 10.96 -8.94 9.37
C LYS A 95 10.17 -8.25 10.51
N GLN A 96 10.84 -7.84 11.58
CA GLN A 96 10.19 -7.13 12.69
C GLN A 96 9.61 -5.78 12.24
N ASP A 97 10.32 -5.02 11.41
CA ASP A 97 9.84 -3.72 10.92
C ASP A 97 8.57 -3.89 10.05
N VAL A 98 8.58 -4.90 9.17
CA VAL A 98 7.42 -5.24 8.34
C VAL A 98 6.23 -5.67 9.19
N GLU A 99 6.46 -6.51 10.22
CA GLU A 99 5.41 -6.92 11.16
C GLU A 99 4.83 -5.73 11.95
N ILE A 100 5.65 -4.74 12.31
CA ILE A 100 5.18 -3.52 12.97
C ILE A 100 4.28 -2.72 12.01
N ALA A 101 4.70 -2.52 10.76
CA ALA A 101 3.92 -1.81 9.76
C ALA A 101 2.56 -2.51 9.52
N ASP A 102 2.56 -3.82 9.38
CA ASP A 102 1.35 -4.64 9.22
C ASP A 102 0.39 -4.50 10.41
N ARG A 103 0.91 -4.57 11.63
CA ARG A 103 0.12 -4.37 12.85
C ARG A 103 -0.48 -2.97 12.94
N ILE A 104 0.27 -1.94 12.53
CA ILE A 104 -0.23 -0.56 12.51
C ILE A 104 -1.40 -0.45 11.52
N TRP A 105 -1.21 -0.91 10.28
CA TRP A 105 -2.25 -0.89 9.26
C TRP A 105 -3.51 -1.62 9.75
N LYS A 106 -3.38 -2.87 10.21
CA LYS A 106 -4.52 -3.66 10.72
C LYS A 106 -5.24 -2.95 11.86
N LYS A 107 -4.51 -2.40 12.82
CA LYS A 107 -5.11 -1.66 13.95
C LYS A 107 -5.90 -0.45 13.48
N LEU A 108 -5.34 0.36 12.58
CA LEU A 108 -5.98 1.60 12.13
C LEU A 108 -7.16 1.32 11.19
N SER A 109 -6.99 0.38 10.25
CA SER A 109 -8.05 -0.09 9.36
C SER A 109 -9.23 -0.66 10.14
N ASN A 110 -8.98 -1.54 11.12
CA ASN A 110 -10.03 -2.07 11.99
C ASN A 110 -10.74 -0.95 12.76
N ARG A 111 -9.99 0.03 13.29
CA ARG A 111 -10.59 1.17 13.98
C ARG A 111 -11.50 1.97 13.05
N ARG A 112 -11.07 2.21 11.79
CA ARG A 112 -11.86 2.94 10.79
C ARG A 112 -13.14 2.19 10.43
N LEU A 113 -13.03 0.89 10.13
CA LEU A 113 -14.16 0.07 9.69
C LEU A 113 -15.22 -0.13 10.80
N ASN A 114 -14.82 -0.05 12.07
CA ASN A 114 -15.71 -0.22 13.22
C ASN A 114 -16.21 1.11 13.84
N ARG A 115 -16.06 2.24 13.15
CA ARG A 115 -16.68 3.51 13.55
C ARG A 115 -18.17 3.50 13.19
N ASN A 116 -18.97 2.93 14.10
CA ASN A 116 -20.43 3.11 14.15
C ASN A 116 -20.77 4.42 14.85
#